data_AF-A0A9P7G6V7-F1
#
_entry.id   AF-A0A9P7G6V7-F1
#
_cell.length_a   1.000
_cell.length_b   1.000
_cell.length_c   1.000
_cell.angle_alpha   90.00
_cell.angle_beta   90.00
_cell.angle_gamma   90.00
#
_symmetry.space_group_name_H-M   'P 1'
#
loop_
_entity.id
_entity.type
_entity.pdbx_description
1 polymer ?
#
loop_
_entity_poly.entity_id
_entity_poly.type
_entity_poly.pdbx_seq_one_letter_code
_entity_poly.pdbx_strand_id
1 'polypeptide(L)'
;MDYVSTSVLPSEIMLCDFSNGLQVVSKLNLTPMRPTRPPQPPPNFTISGLDEGQLMTAVIEAGSWNNHYPGDPRIELDLSRLVSFYDSNLAPSLVPLRHGQQRHEHRLEGIAPVDVKAIRGVISEVLTRKGGGSGINWKGLFRVVTVRFADRLELIQHLLNVTDVPPSREPLDSAKVVQQQLRIMLTPYIINTAVPPPSDHEKSGNHSWTAPVFEYCTTTHTDFITLNPALTSTLTPSELLLLRAVRDTTKEICRVLVKMWAQSVAEGLDPVFNSPTPDISSVENLLDGWRADISGLMDWLDWSVWIKCRPECGLEVCAFLSAIGRLC
;
A
#
# COMPACT_ATOMS: atom_id res chain seq x y z
N MET A 1 -36.26 -3.81 4.89
CA MET A 1 -36.17 -5.12 4.21
C MET A 1 -34.95 -4.98 3.33
N ASP A 2 -33.84 -5.38 3.93
CA ASP A 2 -32.56 -4.71 3.73
C ASP A 2 -31.78 -5.43 2.65
N TYR A 3 -31.48 -4.72 1.57
CA TYR A 3 -30.53 -5.16 0.57
C TYR A 3 -29.13 -4.98 1.15
N VAL A 4 -28.55 -6.05 1.66
CA VAL A 4 -27.11 -6.13 1.94
C VAL A 4 -26.42 -6.22 0.59
N SER A 5 -25.97 -5.07 0.08
CA SER A 5 -25.06 -5.00 -1.06
C SER A 5 -23.69 -5.48 -0.60
N THR A 6 -23.42 -6.78 -0.79
CA THR A 6 -22.07 -7.33 -0.68
C THR A 6 -21.27 -6.86 -1.90
N SER A 7 -20.65 -5.69 -1.76
CA SER A 7 -19.68 -5.16 -2.72
C SER A 7 -18.40 -5.97 -2.63
N VAL A 8 -18.37 -7.09 -3.34
CA VAL A 8 -17.25 -8.04 -3.40
C VAL A 8 -16.71 -8.06 -4.83
N LEU A 9 -16.01 -7.00 -5.23
CA LEU A 9 -15.15 -7.03 -6.41
C LEU A 9 -13.93 -6.12 -6.14
N PRO A 10 -12.70 -6.67 -6.09
CA PRO A 10 -11.50 -5.85 -6.11
C PRO A 10 -11.35 -5.32 -7.54
N SER A 11 -11.78 -4.08 -7.74
CA SER A 11 -11.82 -3.32 -9.00
C SER A 11 -12.88 -3.76 -10.04
N GLU A 12 -13.61 -2.77 -10.55
CA GLU A 12 -14.52 -2.88 -11.69
C GLU A 12 -13.88 -2.16 -12.88
N ILE A 13 -13.69 -2.87 -13.99
CA ILE A 13 -13.21 -2.28 -15.24
C ILE A 13 -14.44 -1.93 -16.07
N MET A 14 -14.76 -0.63 -16.16
CA MET A 14 -15.79 -0.14 -17.07
C MET A 14 -15.16 0.24 -18.39
N LEU A 15 -15.53 -0.47 -19.46
CA LEU A 15 -15.08 -0.21 -20.82
C LEU A 15 -16.21 0.50 -21.57
N CYS A 16 -15.98 1.76 -21.98
CA CYS A 16 -17.04 2.61 -22.50
C CYS A 16 -17.26 2.48 -24.02
N ASP A 17 -16.28 1.96 -24.76
CA ASP A 17 -16.37 1.76 -26.21
C ASP A 17 -15.75 0.41 -26.61
N PHE A 18 -16.60 -0.56 -26.94
CA PHE A 18 -16.19 -1.90 -27.38
C PHE A 18 -15.81 -1.95 -28.87
N SER A 19 -15.98 -0.85 -29.61
CA SER A 19 -15.68 -0.74 -31.04
C SER A 19 -14.21 -0.42 -31.32
N ASN A 20 -13.51 0.13 -30.33
CA ASN A 20 -12.16 0.65 -30.48
C ASN A 20 -11.22 -0.03 -29.47
N GLY A 21 -10.25 -0.79 -29.97
CA GLY A 21 -9.26 -1.50 -29.13
C GLY A 21 -9.67 -2.92 -28.71
N LEU A 22 -10.87 -3.39 -29.05
CA LEU A 22 -11.29 -4.77 -28.81
C LEU A 22 -11.71 -5.44 -30.12
N GLN A 23 -11.20 -6.65 -30.35
CA GLN A 23 -11.66 -7.53 -31.42
C GLN A 23 -12.36 -8.73 -30.78
N VAL A 24 -13.57 -9.06 -31.27
CA VAL A 24 -14.25 -10.29 -30.85
C VAL A 24 -13.46 -11.48 -31.39
N VAL A 25 -12.61 -12.06 -30.55
CA VAL A 25 -11.78 -13.22 -30.90
C VAL A 25 -12.54 -14.54 -30.82
N SER A 26 -13.63 -14.59 -30.03
CA SER A 26 -14.51 -15.74 -29.97
C SER A 26 -15.91 -15.34 -29.48
N LYS A 27 -16.92 -16.04 -29.99
CA LYS A 27 -18.28 -16.03 -29.45
C LYS A 27 -18.55 -17.43 -28.90
N LEU A 28 -18.35 -17.60 -27.60
CA LEU A 28 -18.64 -18.86 -26.94
C LEU A 28 -20.12 -18.88 -26.53
N ASN A 29 -20.84 -19.92 -26.92
CA ASN A 29 -22.21 -20.15 -26.47
C ASN A 29 -22.14 -20.85 -25.10
N LEU A 30 -21.79 -20.08 -24.07
CA LEU A 30 -21.62 -20.60 -22.72
C LEU A 30 -22.98 -21.04 -22.15
N THR A 31 -22.98 -22.15 -21.42
CA THR A 31 -24.18 -22.61 -20.70
C THR A 31 -24.56 -21.55 -19.66
N PRO A 32 -25.82 -21.05 -19.67
CA PRO A 32 -26.21 -19.96 -18.78
C PRO A 32 -26.12 -20.38 -17.31
N MET A 33 -25.56 -19.50 -16.49
CA MET A 33 -25.23 -19.71 -15.08
C MET A 33 -26.47 -19.75 -14.15
N ARG A 34 -27.61 -19.26 -14.64
CA ARG A 34 -28.94 -19.49 -14.06
C ARG A 34 -29.90 -19.86 -15.20
N PRO A 35 -30.77 -20.86 -15.04
CA PRO A 35 -31.78 -21.20 -16.04
C PRO A 35 -32.91 -20.17 -16.01
N THR A 36 -32.66 -18.96 -16.52
CA THR A 36 -33.75 -18.03 -16.81
C THR A 36 -34.45 -18.50 -18.08
N ARG A 37 -35.35 -19.46 -17.91
CA ARG A 37 -36.20 -20.12 -18.93
C ARG A 37 -35.46 -21.11 -19.84
N PRO A 38 -36.00 -22.32 -20.09
CA PRO A 38 -35.32 -23.32 -20.89
C PRO A 38 -35.45 -23.00 -22.39
N PRO A 39 -34.36 -22.91 -23.16
CA PRO A 39 -34.32 -23.56 -24.46
C PRO A 39 -34.16 -25.06 -24.21
N GLN A 40 -35.01 -25.88 -24.82
CA GLN A 40 -34.94 -27.34 -24.71
C GLN A 40 -33.49 -27.82 -24.96
N PRO A 41 -32.88 -28.56 -24.02
CA PRO A 41 -31.56 -29.13 -24.25
C PRO A 41 -31.66 -30.35 -25.18
N PRO A 42 -30.62 -30.65 -25.99
CA PRO A 42 -30.46 -31.98 -26.57
C PRO A 42 -30.34 -33.04 -25.44
N PRO A 43 -30.74 -34.31 -25.69
CA PRO A 43 -31.32 -35.16 -24.64
C PRO A 43 -30.40 -35.61 -23.49
N ASN A 44 -29.10 -35.37 -23.50
CA ASN A 44 -28.16 -36.08 -22.61
C ASN A 44 -27.10 -35.20 -21.90
N PHE A 45 -27.41 -33.96 -21.52
CA PHE A 45 -26.53 -33.20 -20.63
C PHE A 45 -27.35 -32.46 -19.55
N THR A 46 -27.55 -33.14 -18.42
CA THR A 46 -28.04 -32.53 -17.18
C THR A 46 -26.83 -32.17 -16.31
N ILE A 47 -26.45 -30.89 -16.29
CA ILE A 47 -25.66 -30.35 -15.18
C ILE A 47 -26.66 -30.07 -14.05
N SER A 48 -27.14 -31.15 -13.45
CA SER A 48 -27.88 -31.09 -12.19
C SER A 48 -26.85 -31.24 -11.08
N GLY A 49 -26.69 -30.22 -10.23
CA GLY A 49 -26.02 -30.42 -8.94
C GLY A 49 -25.09 -29.34 -8.42
N LEU A 50 -25.06 -28.13 -8.98
CA LEU A 50 -24.34 -27.03 -8.32
C LEU A 50 -25.29 -26.21 -7.44
N ASP A 51 -25.08 -26.30 -6.12
CA ASP A 51 -25.74 -25.48 -5.11
C ASP A 51 -25.37 -23.99 -5.31
N GLU A 52 -26.22 -23.06 -4.88
CA GLU A 52 -25.97 -21.61 -5.02
C GLU A 52 -24.66 -21.21 -4.32
N GLY A 53 -24.31 -21.88 -3.22
CA GLY A 53 -23.02 -21.72 -2.55
C GLY A 53 -21.82 -22.15 -3.41
N GLN A 54 -21.95 -23.23 -4.18
CA GLN A 54 -20.89 -23.70 -5.08
C GLN A 54 -20.72 -22.77 -6.28
N LEU A 55 -21.81 -22.17 -6.76
CA LEU A 55 -21.79 -21.19 -7.84
C LEU A 55 -21.05 -19.90 -7.43
N MET A 56 -21.36 -19.39 -6.23
CA MET A 56 -20.65 -18.23 -5.67
C MET A 56 -19.17 -18.54 -5.43
N THR A 57 -18.85 -19.76 -4.97
CA THR A 57 -17.46 -20.20 -4.79
C THR A 57 -16.69 -20.18 -6.12
N ALA A 58 -17.28 -20.69 -7.20
CA ALA A 58 -16.64 -20.68 -8.53
C ALA A 58 -16.40 -19.25 -9.07
N VAL A 59 -17.32 -18.30 -8.80
CA VAL A 59 -17.12 -16.89 -9.17
C VAL A 59 -15.98 -16.26 -8.39
N ILE A 60 -15.92 -16.51 -7.08
CA ILE A 60 -14.83 -15.97 -6.24
C ILE A 60 -13.50 -16.60 -6.62
N GLU A 61 -13.47 -17.91 -6.88
CA GLU A 61 -12.28 -18.62 -7.34
C GLU A 61 -11.77 -18.04 -8.67
N ALA A 62 -12.65 -17.87 -9.67
CA ALA A 62 -12.28 -17.27 -10.94
C ALA A 62 -11.76 -15.82 -10.79
N GLY A 63 -12.36 -15.04 -9.88
CA GLY A 63 -11.88 -13.69 -9.53
C GLY A 63 -10.51 -13.70 -8.83
N SER A 64 -10.21 -14.74 -8.06
CA SER A 64 -8.95 -14.88 -7.32
C SER A 64 -7.73 -15.14 -8.22
N TRP A 65 -7.94 -15.74 -9.40
CA TRP A 65 -6.86 -16.18 -10.30
C TRP A 65 -5.88 -15.06 -10.67
N ASN A 66 -6.37 -13.82 -10.76
CA ASN A 66 -5.57 -12.65 -11.10
C ASN A 66 -5.58 -11.57 -10.01
N ASN A 67 -5.94 -11.91 -8.77
CA ASN A 67 -6.04 -10.93 -7.68
C ASN A 67 -4.67 -10.54 -7.08
N HIS A 68 -3.64 -11.34 -7.34
CA HIS A 68 -2.28 -11.07 -6.86
C HIS A 68 -1.46 -10.33 -7.89
N TYR A 69 -0.54 -9.47 -7.44
CA TYR A 69 0.41 -8.81 -8.32
C TYR A 69 1.13 -9.84 -9.23
N PRO A 70 1.27 -9.59 -10.56
CA PRO A 70 1.01 -8.33 -11.27
C PRO A 70 -0.44 -8.09 -11.70
N GLY A 71 -1.39 -8.94 -11.31
CA GLY A 71 -2.72 -9.00 -11.88
C GLY A 71 -2.71 -9.78 -13.20
N ASP A 72 -3.72 -9.57 -14.05
CA ASP A 72 -3.73 -10.10 -15.42
C ASP A 72 -2.63 -9.38 -16.24
N PRO A 73 -1.55 -10.08 -16.63
CA PRO A 73 -0.42 -9.44 -17.33
C PRO A 73 -0.78 -8.99 -18.74
N ARG A 74 -1.93 -9.41 -19.28
CA ARG A 74 -2.41 -8.97 -20.60
C ARG A 74 -3.02 -7.57 -20.55
N ILE A 75 -3.28 -7.03 -19.36
CA ILE A 75 -3.86 -5.71 -19.15
C ILE A 75 -2.79 -4.78 -18.60
N GLU A 76 -2.36 -3.82 -19.43
CA GLU A 76 -1.43 -2.77 -19.03
C GLU A 76 -2.18 -1.47 -18.76
N LEU A 77 -2.01 -0.94 -17.55
CA LEU A 77 -2.62 0.33 -17.16
C LEU A 77 -1.78 1.50 -17.68
N ASP A 78 -2.41 2.42 -18.42
CA ASP A 78 -1.76 3.68 -18.79
C ASP A 78 -1.80 4.68 -17.61
N LEU A 79 -0.79 4.59 -16.76
CA LEU A 79 -0.63 5.46 -15.58
C LEU A 79 -0.29 6.92 -15.96
N SER A 80 0.15 7.17 -17.20
CA SER A 80 0.40 8.55 -17.67
C SER A 80 -0.88 9.36 -17.88
N ARG A 81 -2.02 8.66 -17.90
CA ARG A 81 -3.38 9.19 -18.08
C ARG A 81 -4.28 8.89 -16.89
N LEU A 82 -3.71 8.56 -15.72
CA LEU A 82 -4.49 8.31 -14.52
C LEU A 82 -5.21 9.58 -14.07
N VAL A 83 -6.50 9.45 -13.77
CA VAL A 83 -7.28 10.44 -13.04
C VAL A 83 -7.61 9.86 -11.68
N SER A 84 -7.23 10.56 -10.61
CA SER A 84 -7.42 10.07 -9.24
C SER A 84 -8.32 11.01 -8.44
N PHE A 85 -9.35 10.44 -7.81
CA PHE A 85 -10.18 11.14 -6.82
C PHE A 85 -9.44 11.37 -5.49
N TYR A 86 -8.21 10.87 -5.34
CA TYR A 86 -7.35 11.13 -4.20
C TYR A 86 -6.46 12.37 -4.38
N ASP A 87 -6.47 13.01 -5.55
CA ASP A 87 -5.83 14.33 -5.70
C ASP A 87 -6.66 15.39 -4.99
N SER A 88 -6.16 15.85 -3.84
CA SER A 88 -6.82 16.87 -3.02
C SER A 88 -6.96 18.23 -3.72
N ASN A 89 -6.18 18.49 -4.77
CA ASN A 89 -6.33 19.70 -5.57
C ASN A 89 -7.50 19.59 -6.55
N LEU A 90 -7.82 18.37 -7.00
CA LEU A 90 -8.87 18.10 -7.97
C LEU A 90 -10.22 17.78 -7.32
N ALA A 91 -10.21 17.08 -6.18
CA ALA A 91 -11.40 16.68 -5.44
C ALA A 91 -11.32 17.04 -3.94
N PRO A 92 -11.12 18.33 -3.58
CA PRO A 92 -10.99 18.74 -2.18
C PRO A 92 -12.22 18.42 -1.32
N SER A 93 -13.43 18.38 -1.90
CA SER A 93 -14.66 18.07 -1.16
C SER A 93 -14.70 16.64 -0.60
N LEU A 94 -13.94 15.71 -1.20
CA LEU A 94 -13.87 14.33 -0.74
C LEU A 94 -12.92 14.12 0.44
N VAL A 95 -12.02 15.07 0.72
CA VAL A 95 -11.06 14.96 1.83
C VAL A 95 -11.75 14.83 3.19
N PRO A 96 -12.66 15.74 3.60
CA PRO A 96 -13.34 15.60 4.89
C PRO A 96 -14.27 14.39 4.96
N LEU A 97 -14.84 13.95 3.84
CA LEU A 97 -15.75 12.80 3.79
C LEU A 97 -15.05 11.46 4.06
N ARG A 98 -13.74 11.40 3.80
CA ARG A 98 -12.90 10.22 4.04
C ARG A 98 -12.28 10.19 5.42
N HIS A 99 -12.36 11.29 6.16
CA HIS A 99 -11.67 11.41 7.44
C HIS A 99 -12.23 10.39 8.45
N GLY A 100 -11.35 9.56 9.01
CA GLY A 100 -11.73 8.51 9.97
C GLY A 100 -12.40 7.27 9.36
N GLN A 101 -12.43 7.16 8.02
CA GLN A 101 -12.90 5.97 7.31
C GLN A 101 -11.74 5.12 6.82
N GLN A 102 -11.97 3.82 6.64
CA GLN A 102 -10.99 2.95 5.98
C GLN A 102 -11.05 3.12 4.46
N ARG A 103 -9.95 2.87 3.74
CA ARG A 103 -9.91 3.10 2.28
C ARG A 103 -10.97 2.34 1.50
N HIS A 104 -11.36 1.16 1.94
CA HIS A 104 -12.40 0.36 1.29
C HIS A 104 -13.82 0.93 1.48
N GLU A 105 -14.00 1.82 2.47
CA GLU A 105 -15.26 2.51 2.75
C GLU A 105 -15.37 3.83 1.97
N HIS A 106 -14.26 4.34 1.41
CA HIS A 106 -14.29 5.56 0.63
C HIS A 106 -15.26 5.44 -0.55
N ARG A 107 -16.20 6.39 -0.64
CA ARG A 107 -17.17 6.52 -1.74
C ARG A 107 -17.01 7.88 -2.41
N LEU A 108 -17.61 8.02 -3.58
CA LEU A 108 -17.75 9.31 -4.29
C LEU A 108 -19.05 10.03 -3.89
N GLU A 109 -19.85 9.44 -2.99
CA GLU A 109 -21.06 10.05 -2.47
C GLU A 109 -20.72 11.34 -1.71
N GLY A 110 -21.51 12.40 -1.93
CA GLY A 110 -21.28 13.71 -1.33
C GLY A 110 -20.25 14.60 -2.03
N ILE A 111 -19.67 14.16 -3.16
CA ILE A 111 -18.75 15.00 -3.96
C ILE A 111 -19.43 16.31 -4.40
N ALA A 112 -18.72 17.43 -4.26
CA ALA A 112 -19.24 18.73 -4.66
C ALA A 112 -19.42 18.81 -6.20
N PRO A 113 -20.49 19.45 -6.71
CA PRO A 113 -20.69 19.60 -8.16
C PRO A 113 -19.55 20.32 -8.89
N VAL A 114 -18.84 21.22 -8.20
CA VAL A 114 -17.66 21.90 -8.74
C VAL A 114 -16.50 20.94 -9.01
N ASP A 115 -16.24 20.02 -8.08
CA ASP A 115 -15.20 18.99 -8.22
C ASP A 115 -15.57 18.01 -9.33
N VAL A 116 -16.85 17.59 -9.40
CA VAL A 116 -17.35 16.75 -10.51
C VAL A 116 -17.09 17.41 -11.86
N LYS A 117 -17.37 18.72 -11.98
CA LYS A 117 -17.12 19.47 -13.21
C LYS A 117 -15.62 19.54 -13.53
N ALA A 118 -14.77 19.79 -12.53
CA ALA A 118 -13.32 19.82 -12.71
C ALA A 118 -12.78 18.47 -13.19
N ILE A 119 -13.18 17.38 -12.54
CA ILE A 119 -12.78 16.00 -12.88
C ILE A 119 -13.22 15.64 -14.30
N ARG A 120 -14.46 15.96 -14.69
CA ARG A 120 -14.92 15.75 -16.08
C ARG A 120 -14.09 16.53 -17.09
N GLY A 121 -13.67 17.75 -16.74
CA GLY A 121 -12.74 18.54 -17.54
C GLY A 121 -11.40 17.83 -17.73
N VAL A 122 -10.79 17.36 -16.63
CA VAL A 122 -9.52 16.61 -16.67
C VAL A 122 -9.67 15.31 -17.48
N ILE A 123 -10.74 14.55 -17.29
CA ILE A 123 -11.00 13.33 -18.07
C ILE A 123 -11.07 13.66 -19.56
N SER A 124 -11.78 14.73 -19.94
CA SER A 124 -11.89 15.14 -21.35
C SER A 124 -10.53 15.54 -21.94
N GLU A 125 -9.70 16.24 -21.18
CA GLU A 125 -8.34 16.61 -21.59
C GLU A 125 -7.45 15.37 -21.78
N VAL A 126 -7.47 14.46 -20.80
CA VAL A 126 -6.66 13.24 -20.81
C VAL A 126 -7.05 12.31 -21.97
N LEU A 127 -8.35 12.17 -22.26
CA LEU A 127 -8.84 11.36 -23.38
C LEU A 127 -8.47 11.95 -24.74
N THR A 128 -8.41 13.28 -24.86
CA THR A 128 -8.10 13.95 -26.14
C THR A 128 -6.60 14.17 -26.36
N ARG A 129 -5.77 14.01 -25.32
CA ARG A 129 -4.32 14.21 -25.40
C ARG A 129 -3.66 13.26 -26.39
N LYS A 130 -2.88 13.85 -27.31
CA LYS A 130 -2.00 13.14 -28.25
C LYS A 130 -0.60 13.03 -27.64
N GLY A 131 0.01 11.85 -27.73
CA GLY A 131 1.31 11.55 -27.12
C GLY A 131 1.21 10.62 -25.90
N GLY A 132 2.34 10.00 -25.54
CA GLY A 132 2.47 9.16 -24.36
C GLY A 132 3.00 9.92 -23.14
N GLY A 133 3.13 9.22 -22.02
CA GLY A 133 3.83 9.75 -20.83
C GLY A 133 5.35 9.71 -20.96
N SER A 134 6.02 9.96 -19.84
CA SER A 134 7.48 9.96 -19.70
C SER A 134 8.17 8.61 -19.95
N GLY A 135 7.41 7.52 -20.02
CA GLY A 135 7.94 6.15 -20.16
C GLY A 135 8.44 5.55 -18.83
N ILE A 136 8.27 6.25 -17.70
CA ILE A 136 8.60 5.73 -16.38
C ILE A 136 7.67 4.56 -16.03
N ASN A 137 8.26 3.46 -15.57
CA ASN A 137 7.50 2.32 -15.05
C ASN A 137 6.98 2.62 -13.63
N TRP A 138 5.92 3.41 -13.53
CA TRP A 138 5.28 3.78 -12.26
C TRP A 138 4.81 2.57 -11.45
N LYS A 139 4.24 1.54 -12.11
CA LYS A 139 3.85 0.29 -11.45
C LYS A 139 5.04 -0.40 -10.79
N GLY A 140 6.18 -0.43 -11.48
CA GLY A 140 7.44 -0.94 -10.94
C GLY A 140 7.93 -0.11 -9.76
N LEU A 141 7.89 1.22 -9.87
CA LEU A 141 8.32 2.13 -8.81
C LEU A 141 7.51 1.94 -7.52
N PHE A 142 6.18 1.88 -7.61
CA PHE A 142 5.33 1.60 -6.44
C PHE A 142 5.66 0.26 -5.80
N ARG A 143 5.84 -0.79 -6.63
CA ARG A 143 6.21 -2.12 -6.13
C ARG A 143 7.54 -2.10 -5.40
N VAL A 144 8.54 -1.37 -5.88
CA VAL A 144 9.84 -1.26 -5.21
C VAL A 144 9.66 -0.69 -3.80
N VAL A 145 8.88 0.38 -3.64
CA VAL A 145 8.60 0.97 -2.31
C VAL A 145 7.85 -0.03 -1.42
N THR A 146 6.77 -0.65 -1.93
CA THR A 146 5.99 -1.61 -1.15
C THR A 146 6.83 -2.81 -0.71
N VAL A 147 7.54 -3.47 -1.63
CA VAL A 147 8.39 -4.64 -1.32
C VAL A 147 9.55 -4.26 -0.40
N ARG A 148 10.05 -3.02 -0.46
CA ARG A 148 11.13 -2.56 0.42
C ARG A 148 10.65 -2.44 1.88
N PHE A 149 9.44 -1.97 2.11
CA PHE A 149 9.00 -1.60 3.46
C PHE A 149 7.92 -2.50 4.07
N ALA A 150 7.03 -3.10 3.30
CA ALA A 150 5.81 -3.74 3.80
C ALA A 150 6.08 -4.85 4.83
N ASP A 151 6.83 -5.88 4.42
CA ASP A 151 7.12 -7.03 5.28
C ASP A 151 8.03 -6.65 6.46
N ARG A 152 8.89 -5.66 6.27
CA ARG A 152 9.82 -5.21 7.32
C ARG A 152 9.11 -4.40 8.40
N LEU A 153 8.13 -3.58 8.03
CA LEU A 153 7.26 -2.88 8.99
C LEU A 153 6.40 -3.88 9.76
N GLU A 154 5.82 -4.87 9.09
CA GLU A 154 5.08 -5.96 9.74
C GLU A 154 5.96 -6.77 10.70
N LEU A 155 7.22 -7.04 10.32
CA LEU A 155 8.20 -7.68 11.20
C LEU A 155 8.51 -6.83 12.44
N ILE A 156 8.74 -5.52 12.28
CA ILE A 156 8.96 -4.62 13.42
C ILE A 156 7.74 -4.60 14.33
N GLN A 157 6.53 -4.49 13.78
CA GLN A 157 5.30 -4.53 14.56
C GLN A 157 5.19 -5.85 15.34
N HIS A 158 5.48 -6.99 14.70
CA HIS A 158 5.52 -8.28 15.38
C HIS A 158 6.53 -8.28 16.52
N LEU A 159 7.78 -7.86 16.27
CA LEU A 159 8.85 -7.80 17.28
C LEU A 159 8.50 -6.91 18.48
N LEU A 160 7.77 -5.81 18.25
CA LEU A 160 7.30 -4.91 19.31
C LEU A 160 6.14 -5.50 20.14
N ASN A 161 5.35 -6.39 19.55
CA ASN A 161 4.13 -6.95 20.13
C ASN A 161 4.27 -8.39 20.64
N VAL A 162 5.43 -9.04 20.48
CA VAL A 162 5.63 -10.41 21.02
C VAL A 162 5.52 -10.40 22.54
N THR A 163 4.40 -10.91 23.05
CA THR A 163 4.15 -11.19 24.47
C THR A 163 4.48 -12.63 24.85
N ASP A 164 4.62 -13.54 23.87
CA ASP A 164 4.70 -15.00 24.06
C ASP A 164 6.13 -15.54 24.29
N VAL A 165 7.03 -14.70 24.80
CA VAL A 165 8.34 -15.20 25.23
C VAL A 165 8.20 -15.59 26.71
N PRO A 166 8.80 -16.71 27.17
CA PRO A 166 8.95 -16.97 28.60
C PRO A 166 9.48 -15.70 29.31
N PRO A 167 9.24 -15.53 30.62
CA PRO A 167 9.54 -14.32 31.40
C PRO A 167 11.03 -13.87 31.44
N SER A 168 11.86 -14.38 30.54
CA SER A 168 13.27 -14.13 30.36
C SER A 168 13.64 -13.16 29.22
N ARG A 169 12.70 -12.61 28.44
CA ARG A 169 13.05 -11.52 27.49
C ARG A 169 12.93 -10.17 28.20
N GLU A 170 14.08 -9.71 28.70
CA GLU A 170 14.25 -8.36 29.21
C GLU A 170 13.86 -7.33 28.12
N PRO A 171 13.16 -6.23 28.45
CA PRO A 171 12.82 -5.15 27.51
C PRO A 171 14.01 -4.69 26.66
N LEU A 172 15.20 -4.70 27.26
CA LEU A 172 16.47 -4.38 26.61
C LEU A 172 16.79 -5.28 25.41
N ASP A 173 16.55 -6.58 25.50
CA ASP A 173 16.83 -7.51 24.41
C ASP A 173 15.86 -7.30 23.25
N SER A 174 14.58 -7.07 23.55
CA SER A 174 13.57 -6.72 22.54
C SER A 174 13.94 -5.43 21.81
N ALA A 175 14.36 -4.40 22.54
CA ALA A 175 14.77 -3.13 21.97
C ALA A 175 16.01 -3.26 21.06
N LYS A 176 17.00 -4.07 21.46
CA LYS A 176 18.18 -4.38 20.60
C LYS A 176 17.79 -5.09 19.31
N VAL A 177 16.86 -6.04 19.36
CA VAL A 177 16.40 -6.75 18.16
C VAL A 177 15.67 -5.80 17.20
N VAL A 178 14.80 -4.92 17.72
CA VAL A 178 14.13 -3.90 16.90
C VAL A 178 15.13 -2.91 16.32
N GLN A 179 16.08 -2.44 17.13
CA GLN A 179 17.17 -1.56 16.69
C GLN A 179 17.94 -2.18 15.52
N GLN A 180 18.29 -3.46 15.60
CA GLN A 180 19.00 -4.16 14.55
C GLN A 180 18.20 -4.16 13.24
N GLN A 181 16.88 -4.39 13.31
CA GLN A 181 16.02 -4.33 12.11
C GLN A 181 15.94 -2.94 11.51
N LEU A 182 15.78 -1.90 12.33
CA LEU A 182 15.80 -0.49 11.88
C LEU A 182 17.11 -0.17 11.16
N ARG A 183 18.23 -0.59 11.74
CA ARG A 183 19.55 -0.40 11.14
C ARG A 183 19.67 -1.14 9.80
N ILE A 184 19.21 -2.38 9.70
CA ILE A 184 19.23 -3.14 8.43
C ILE A 184 18.40 -2.42 7.35
N MET A 185 17.23 -1.89 7.72
CA MET A 185 16.38 -1.13 6.80
C MET A 185 17.08 0.12 6.27
N LEU A 186 17.78 0.84 7.15
CA LEU A 186 18.42 2.12 6.86
C LEU A 186 19.86 2.00 6.34
N THR A 187 20.50 0.83 6.45
CA THR A 187 21.92 0.63 6.07
C THR A 187 22.29 1.20 4.70
N PRO A 188 21.47 1.09 3.63
CA PRO A 188 21.82 1.69 2.33
C PRO A 188 21.89 3.22 2.32
N TYR A 189 21.35 3.88 3.35
CA TYR A 189 21.24 5.34 3.46
C TYR A 189 22.14 5.91 4.58
N ILE A 190 22.73 5.06 5.43
CA ILE A 190 23.63 5.49 6.50
C ILE A 190 24.98 5.87 5.89
N ILE A 191 25.30 7.16 5.94
CA ILE A 191 26.57 7.71 5.47
C ILE A 191 27.57 7.87 6.62
N ASN A 192 28.87 7.84 6.30
CA ASN A 192 29.94 7.92 7.30
C ASN A 192 29.96 9.23 8.09
N THR A 193 29.34 10.30 7.59
CA THR A 193 29.24 11.60 8.27
C THR A 193 28.04 11.69 9.22
N ALA A 194 27.13 10.71 9.20
CA ALA A 194 26.00 10.64 10.12
C ALA A 194 26.45 10.04 11.46
N VAL A 195 27.13 10.86 12.25
CA VAL A 195 27.69 10.47 13.56
C VAL A 195 27.00 11.29 14.66
N PRO A 196 26.52 10.65 15.75
CA PRO A 196 25.94 11.37 16.86
C PRO A 196 26.99 12.31 17.52
N PRO A 197 26.56 13.48 18.03
CA PRO A 197 27.47 14.39 18.72
C PRO A 197 28.04 13.74 19.99
N PRO A 198 29.25 14.15 20.45
CA PRO A 198 29.85 13.63 21.67
C PRO A 198 28.92 13.84 22.88
N SER A 199 28.85 12.83 23.74
CA SER A 199 27.91 12.66 24.86
C SER A 199 27.91 13.74 25.96
N ASP A 200 28.79 14.74 25.88
CA ASP A 200 28.95 15.77 26.92
C ASP A 200 27.95 16.94 26.80
N HIS A 201 27.22 17.04 25.69
CA HIS A 201 26.23 18.09 25.47
C HIS A 201 24.82 17.51 25.35
N GLU A 202 24.20 17.33 26.51
CA GLU A 202 22.77 17.15 26.76
C GLU A 202 22.08 16.00 26.01
N LYS A 203 21.17 15.32 26.71
CA LYS A 203 20.08 14.54 26.11
C LYS A 203 19.11 15.43 25.31
N SER A 204 19.63 16.41 24.56
CA SER A 204 18.83 17.19 23.65
C SER A 204 18.34 16.20 22.60
N GLY A 205 17.02 16.09 22.43
CA GLY A 205 16.40 15.30 21.36
C GLY A 205 16.73 15.83 19.95
N ASN A 206 17.85 16.53 19.79
CA ASN A 206 18.33 17.08 18.55
C ASN A 206 19.06 15.98 17.76
N HIS A 207 18.29 15.25 16.97
CA HIS A 207 18.80 14.23 16.05
C HIS A 207 19.23 14.82 14.69
N SER A 208 19.69 16.08 14.64
CA SER A 208 20.06 16.75 13.38
C SER A 208 21.15 16.02 12.58
N TRP A 209 22.02 15.25 13.25
CA TRP A 209 23.03 14.41 12.61
C TRP A 209 22.43 13.32 11.70
N THR A 210 21.15 12.97 11.85
CA THR A 210 20.45 12.01 10.98
C THR A 210 19.85 12.64 9.73
N ALA A 211 19.92 13.97 9.56
CA ALA A 211 19.31 14.66 8.43
C ALA A 211 19.76 14.13 7.06
N PRO A 212 21.05 13.81 6.83
CA PRO A 212 21.47 13.22 5.56
C PRO A 212 20.88 11.83 5.32
N VAL A 213 20.80 11.00 6.36
CA VAL A 213 20.22 9.64 6.28
C VAL A 213 18.73 9.71 5.92
N PHE A 214 18.02 10.65 6.54
CA PHE A 214 16.63 10.95 6.19
C PHE A 214 16.50 11.37 4.73
N GLU A 215 17.31 12.33 4.28
CA GLU A 215 17.30 12.81 2.89
C GLU A 215 17.48 11.64 1.90
N TYR A 216 18.56 10.88 2.02
CA TYR A 216 18.84 9.73 1.13
C TYR A 216 17.74 8.67 1.15
N CYS A 217 17.18 8.38 2.33
CA CYS A 217 16.05 7.46 2.48
C CYS A 217 14.82 7.96 1.71
N THR A 218 14.51 9.26 1.83
CA THR A 218 13.32 9.85 1.22
C THR A 218 13.40 9.97 -0.31
N THR A 219 14.60 10.16 -0.86
CA THR A 219 14.76 10.56 -2.25
C THR A 219 15.31 9.47 -3.19
N THR A 220 15.93 8.42 -2.65
CA THR A 220 16.59 7.32 -3.40
C THR A 220 15.77 6.82 -4.60
N HIS A 221 14.45 6.68 -4.44
CA HIS A 221 13.60 6.09 -5.48
C HIS A 221 13.14 7.09 -6.55
N THR A 222 13.33 8.40 -6.33
CA THR A 222 12.79 9.44 -7.20
C THR A 222 13.84 10.42 -7.71
N ASP A 223 15.06 10.40 -7.18
CA ASP A 223 16.11 11.35 -7.55
C ASP A 223 16.48 11.30 -9.03
N PHE A 224 16.46 10.12 -9.65
CA PHE A 224 16.73 10.01 -11.09
C PHE A 224 15.71 10.78 -11.94
N ILE A 225 14.52 11.04 -11.41
CA ILE A 225 13.46 11.82 -12.07
C ILE A 225 13.72 13.30 -11.84
N THR A 226 13.87 13.71 -10.57
CA THR A 226 13.98 15.12 -10.16
C THR A 226 15.30 15.77 -10.60
N LEU A 227 16.39 15.02 -10.61
CA LEU A 227 17.71 15.48 -11.03
C LEU A 227 17.87 15.53 -12.55
N ASN A 228 16.90 15.02 -13.31
CA ASN A 228 16.89 15.06 -14.76
C ASN A 228 15.81 16.04 -15.27
N PRO A 229 16.19 17.29 -15.61
CA PRO A 229 15.23 18.29 -16.08
C PRO A 229 14.52 17.89 -17.38
N ALA A 230 15.20 17.16 -18.27
CA ALA A 230 14.60 16.68 -19.50
C ALA A 230 13.48 15.67 -19.21
N LEU A 231 13.69 14.76 -18.25
CA LEU A 231 12.66 13.82 -17.83
C LEU A 231 11.53 14.53 -17.06
N THR A 232 11.86 15.41 -16.11
CA THR A 232 10.87 16.15 -15.30
C THR A 232 9.93 16.99 -16.18
N SER A 233 10.45 17.63 -17.24
CA SER A 233 9.64 18.44 -18.16
C SER A 233 8.71 17.62 -19.08
N THR A 234 8.92 16.31 -19.18
CA THR A 234 8.06 15.40 -19.95
C THR A 234 6.95 14.76 -19.13
N LEU A 235 6.96 14.93 -17.80
CA LEU A 235 5.96 14.34 -16.91
C LEU A 235 4.58 14.92 -17.20
N THR A 236 3.59 14.05 -17.37
CA THR A 236 2.19 14.48 -17.41
C THR A 236 1.70 14.94 -16.03
N PRO A 237 0.57 15.69 -15.94
CA PRO A 237 -0.05 15.99 -14.65
C PRO A 237 -0.34 14.75 -13.79
N SER A 238 -0.76 13.65 -14.43
CA SER A 238 -0.97 12.36 -13.75
C SER A 238 0.35 11.80 -13.20
N GLU A 239 1.43 11.86 -13.97
CA GLU A 239 2.75 11.40 -13.52
C GLU A 239 3.33 12.27 -12.40
N LEU A 240 3.10 13.59 -12.42
CA LEU A 240 3.46 14.49 -11.33
C LEU A 240 2.72 14.16 -10.03
N LEU A 241 1.44 13.77 -10.13
CA LEU A 241 0.67 13.28 -8.99
C LEU A 241 1.26 11.98 -8.44
N LEU A 242 1.62 11.03 -9.32
CA LEU A 242 2.26 9.77 -8.92
C LEU A 242 3.62 10.01 -8.26
N LEU A 243 4.44 10.90 -8.82
CA LEU A 243 5.71 11.31 -8.24
C LEU A 243 5.54 11.86 -6.83
N ARG A 244 4.57 12.78 -6.65
CA ARG A 244 4.28 13.36 -5.34
C ARG A 244 3.85 12.29 -4.35
N ALA A 245 2.96 11.38 -4.75
CA ALA A 245 2.53 10.28 -3.90
C ALA A 245 3.70 9.39 -3.44
N VAL A 246 4.61 8.99 -4.34
CA VAL A 246 5.81 8.21 -3.96
C VAL A 246 6.67 8.98 -2.96
N ARG A 247 6.91 10.27 -3.21
CA ARG A 247 7.74 11.11 -2.34
C ARG A 247 7.13 11.27 -0.96
N ASP A 248 5.83 11.56 -0.88
CA ASP A 248 5.14 11.77 0.39
C ASP A 248 5.10 10.46 1.21
N THR A 249 4.79 9.32 0.57
CA THR A 249 4.82 8.01 1.23
C THR A 249 6.21 7.64 1.72
N THR A 250 7.24 7.77 0.89
CA THR A 250 8.62 7.42 1.27
C THR A 250 9.12 8.36 2.37
N LYS A 251 8.78 9.65 2.30
CA LYS A 251 9.11 10.64 3.32
C LYS A 251 8.51 10.28 4.67
N GLU A 252 7.24 9.88 4.71
CA GLU A 252 6.58 9.51 5.97
C GLU A 252 7.15 8.23 6.58
N ILE A 253 7.40 7.21 5.75
CA ILE A 253 8.08 5.98 6.19
C ILE A 253 9.47 6.31 6.78
N CYS A 254 10.29 7.05 6.04
CA CYS A 254 11.64 7.40 6.48
C CYS A 254 11.63 8.31 7.70
N ARG A 255 10.63 9.20 7.86
CA ARG A 255 10.48 10.05 9.05
C ARG A 255 10.37 9.21 10.31
N VAL A 256 9.54 8.17 10.28
CA VAL A 256 9.33 7.26 11.41
C VAL A 256 10.56 6.38 11.63
N LEU A 257 11.07 5.72 10.58
CA LEU A 257 12.21 4.80 10.72
C LEU A 257 13.47 5.51 11.21
N VAL A 258 13.80 6.69 10.66
CA VAL A 258 14.98 7.44 11.06
C VAL A 258 14.82 8.01 12.46
N LYS A 259 13.62 8.48 12.85
CA LYS A 259 13.33 8.90 14.24
C LYS A 259 13.60 7.74 15.20
N MET A 260 13.00 6.57 14.97
CA MET A 260 13.17 5.41 15.85
C MET A 260 14.62 4.97 15.94
N TRP A 261 15.33 4.93 14.79
CA TRP A 261 16.76 4.62 14.78
C TRP A 261 17.59 5.65 15.56
N ALA A 262 17.34 6.95 15.37
CA ALA A 262 18.07 8.00 16.07
C ALA A 262 17.89 7.93 17.59
N GLN A 263 16.66 7.65 18.05
CA GLN A 263 16.37 7.41 19.46
C GLN A 263 17.11 6.18 19.98
N SER A 264 17.16 5.08 19.22
CA SER A 264 17.88 3.87 19.62
C SER A 264 19.38 4.11 19.82
N VAL A 265 19.99 4.96 18.97
CA VAL A 265 21.41 5.33 19.08
C VAL A 265 21.66 6.19 20.32
N ALA A 266 20.74 7.12 20.61
CA ALA A 266 20.81 7.98 21.79
C ALA A 266 20.67 7.20 23.11
N GLU A 267 19.84 6.15 23.12
CA GLU A 267 19.65 5.25 24.27
C GLU A 267 20.75 4.18 24.39
N GLY A 268 21.76 4.18 23.51
CA GLY A 268 22.87 3.24 23.55
C GLY A 268 22.55 1.81 23.17
N LEU A 269 21.51 1.62 22.35
CA LEU A 269 21.09 0.31 21.85
C LEU A 269 21.87 -0.13 20.61
N ASP A 270 22.54 0.79 19.91
CA ASP A 270 23.37 0.47 18.75
C ASP A 270 24.85 0.29 19.17
N PRO A 271 25.40 -0.93 19.11
CA PRO A 271 26.75 -1.22 19.60
C PRO A 271 27.86 -0.59 18.74
N VAL A 272 27.55 0.00 17.59
CA VAL A 272 28.54 0.64 16.72
C VAL A 272 28.85 2.07 17.12
N PHE A 273 27.98 2.70 17.90
CA PHE A 273 28.22 4.03 18.44
C PHE A 273 28.67 3.93 19.90
N ASN A 274 29.63 4.76 20.28
CA ASN A 274 30.05 4.91 21.67
C ASN A 274 28.97 5.71 22.41
N SER A 275 27.94 5.01 22.84
CA SER A 275 26.78 5.58 23.53
C SER A 275 26.75 5.16 25.00
N PRO A 276 26.01 5.90 25.86
CA PRO A 276 25.87 5.55 27.27
C PRO A 276 25.24 4.17 27.48
N THR A 277 25.44 3.58 28.65
CA THR A 277 24.78 2.33 29.03
C THR A 277 23.25 2.53 29.06
N PRO A 278 22.47 1.65 28.41
CA PRO A 278 21.01 1.79 28.37
C PRO A 278 20.38 1.74 29.77
N ASP A 279 19.45 2.64 30.04
CA ASP A 279 18.59 2.59 31.23
C ASP A 279 17.29 1.82 30.93
N ILE A 280 16.95 0.85 31.76
CA ILE A 280 15.82 -0.07 31.53
C ILE A 280 14.49 0.70 31.46
N SER A 281 14.29 1.65 32.37
CA SER A 281 13.03 2.42 32.43
C SER A 281 12.85 3.33 31.20
N SER A 282 13.95 3.88 30.69
CA SER A 282 13.97 4.64 29.43
C SER A 282 13.63 3.75 28.23
N VAL A 283 14.17 2.53 28.20
CA VAL A 283 13.93 1.56 27.12
C VAL A 283 12.48 1.09 27.06
N GLU A 284 11.81 0.91 28.20
CA GLU A 284 10.37 0.57 28.21
C GLU A 284 9.51 1.66 27.58
N ASN A 285 9.73 2.92 27.98
CA ASN A 285 9.04 4.08 27.39
C ASN A 285 9.35 4.23 25.89
N LEU A 286 10.58 3.93 25.48
CA LEU A 286 10.99 3.92 24.07
C LEU A 286 10.20 2.89 23.26
N LEU A 287 10.06 1.66 23.78
CA LEU A 287 9.31 0.59 23.13
C LEU A 287 7.83 0.93 22.97
N ASP A 288 7.21 1.55 23.98
CA ASP A 288 5.83 2.03 23.89
C ASP A 288 5.67 3.13 22.82
N GLY A 289 6.61 4.06 22.76
CA GLY A 289 6.66 5.07 21.68
C GLY A 289 6.80 4.43 20.30
N TRP A 290 7.65 3.42 20.16
CA TRP A 290 7.86 2.69 18.90
C TRP A 290 6.63 1.89 18.47
N ARG A 291 5.88 1.29 19.40
CA ARG A 291 4.60 0.63 19.11
C ARG A 291 3.60 1.61 18.52
N ALA A 292 3.48 2.79 19.12
CA ALA A 292 2.59 3.84 18.65
C ALA A 292 3.02 4.40 17.29
N ASP A 293 4.32 4.65 17.09
CA ASP A 293 4.87 5.16 15.83
C ASP A 293 4.66 4.16 14.68
N ILE A 294 4.93 2.87 14.88
CA ILE A 294 4.76 1.85 13.85
C ILE A 294 3.29 1.57 13.56
N SER A 295 2.44 1.44 14.59
CA SER A 295 1.00 1.24 14.38
C SER A 295 0.40 2.43 13.65
N GLY A 296 0.71 3.65 14.06
CA GLY A 296 0.24 4.86 13.39
C GLY A 296 0.75 4.99 11.94
N LEU A 297 1.99 4.59 11.66
CA LEU A 297 2.50 4.55 10.29
C LEU A 297 1.77 3.52 9.44
N MET A 298 1.58 2.30 9.96
CA MET A 298 0.89 1.23 9.23
C MET A 298 -0.59 1.58 8.99
N ASP A 299 -1.27 2.17 9.97
CA ASP A 299 -2.64 2.66 9.82
C ASP A 299 -2.73 3.79 8.78
N TRP A 300 -1.76 4.71 8.76
CA TRP A 300 -1.71 5.78 7.75
C TRP A 300 -1.43 5.23 6.34
N LEU A 301 -0.53 4.24 6.23
CA LEU A 301 -0.19 3.60 4.96
C LEU A 301 -1.35 2.77 4.42
N ASP A 302 -2.09 2.08 5.29
CA ASP A 302 -3.27 1.26 4.98
C ASP A 302 -3.04 0.42 3.70
N TRP A 303 -1.92 -0.30 3.66
CA TRP A 303 -1.55 -1.11 2.50
C TRP A 303 -2.31 -2.42 2.50
N SER A 304 -2.94 -2.74 1.36
CA SER A 304 -3.71 -3.97 1.20
C SER A 304 -2.90 -5.25 1.41
N VAL A 305 -1.57 -5.19 1.28
CA VAL A 305 -0.68 -6.34 1.55
C VAL A 305 -0.74 -6.82 2.99
N TRP A 306 -1.18 -5.99 3.94
CA TRP A 306 -1.34 -6.37 5.35
C TRP A 306 -2.74 -6.89 5.68
N ILE A 307 -3.69 -6.77 4.75
CA ILE A 307 -5.02 -7.38 4.89
C ILE A 307 -4.85 -8.87 4.60
N LYS A 308 -4.50 -9.62 5.66
CA LYS A 308 -4.26 -11.06 5.63
C LYS A 308 -5.16 -11.74 6.65
N CYS A 309 -5.65 -12.92 6.30
CA CYS A 309 -6.29 -13.79 7.29
C CYS A 309 -5.25 -14.45 8.18
N ARG A 310 -5.50 -14.45 9.50
CA ARG A 310 -4.64 -15.11 10.50
C ARG A 310 -5.48 -16.11 11.32
N PRO A 311 -5.14 -17.41 11.33
CA PRO A 311 -4.09 -18.07 10.53
C PRO A 311 -4.38 -17.99 9.02
N GLU A 312 -3.34 -18.12 8.20
CA GLU A 312 -3.53 -18.28 6.75
C GLU A 312 -4.52 -19.43 6.53
N CYS A 313 -5.62 -19.12 5.86
CA CYS A 313 -6.70 -20.07 5.67
C CYS A 313 -6.16 -21.34 4.96
N GLY A 314 -6.54 -22.51 5.45
CA GLY A 314 -6.21 -23.77 4.77
C GLY A 314 -6.84 -23.84 3.38
N LEU A 315 -6.41 -24.82 2.56
CA LEU A 315 -6.85 -25.04 1.18
C LEU A 315 -8.37 -24.98 0.98
N GLU A 316 -9.17 -25.27 2.00
CA GLU A 316 -10.63 -25.34 1.93
C GLU A 316 -11.35 -24.02 2.27
N VAL A 317 -10.66 -23.01 2.84
CA VAL A 317 -11.29 -21.78 3.39
C VAL A 317 -10.92 -20.51 2.60
N CYS A 318 -9.85 -20.56 1.79
CA CYS A 318 -9.35 -19.41 1.01
C CYS A 318 -10.33 -18.86 -0.04
N ALA A 319 -11.29 -19.66 -0.53
CA ALA A 319 -12.21 -19.23 -1.58
C ALA A 319 -13.26 -18.22 -1.09
N PHE A 320 -13.40 -17.97 0.22
CA PHE A 320 -14.41 -17.04 0.76
C PHE A 320 -13.84 -15.70 1.25
N LEU A 321 -12.58 -15.66 1.68
CA LEU A 321 -12.07 -14.54 2.49
C LEU A 321 -11.17 -13.55 1.74
N SER A 322 -10.56 -13.95 0.62
CA SER A 322 -9.71 -13.02 -0.17
C SER A 322 -10.48 -11.88 -0.83
N ALA A 323 -11.82 -11.94 -0.82
CA ALA A 323 -12.69 -10.96 -1.44
C ALA A 323 -13.48 -10.11 -0.40
N ILE A 324 -13.49 -10.52 0.87
CA ILE A 324 -14.19 -9.85 1.96
C ILE A 324 -13.14 -9.47 3.01
N GLY A 325 -12.54 -8.29 2.87
CA GLY A 325 -11.61 -7.71 3.86
C GLY A 325 -12.27 -7.32 5.20
N ARG A 326 -13.31 -8.05 5.62
CA ARG A 326 -14.05 -7.88 6.88
C ARG A 326 -14.27 -9.17 7.66
N LEU A 327 -13.91 -10.34 7.12
CA LEU A 327 -14.02 -11.61 7.85
C LEU A 327 -12.65 -12.15 8.31
N CYS A 328 -11.65 -11.27 8.23
CA CYS A 328 -10.44 -11.20 9.00
C CYS A 328 -10.34 -9.71 9.41
#